data_AF-A0A392PIH7-F1
#
_entry.id   AF-A0A392PIH7-F1
#
_cell.length_a   1.000
_cell.length_b   1.000
_cell.length_c   1.000
_cell.angle_alpha   90.00
_cell.angle_beta   90.00
_cell.angle_gamma   90.00
#
_symmetry.space_group_name_H-M   'P 1'
#
loop_
_entity.id
_entity.type
_entity.pdbx_description
1 polymer ?
#
loop_
_entity_poly.entity_id
_entity_poly.type
_entity_poly.pdbx_seq_one_letter_code
_entity_poly.pdbx_strand_id
1 'polypeptide(L)'
;AGAIAPQSLEHLLPSIHDCLSSNDWATRKAAAETLCSLALHSSSLITDKTAPTVALLETCWCDKIKPVRESMTEALQLWKKIAGKGDGSSHDSKPLSSDGGNPESAVLSESSDLKKANSDE
;
A
#
# COMPACT_ATOMS: atom_id res chain seq x y z
N ALA A 1 -24.14 -1.81 12.12
CA ALA A 1 -22.85 -1.09 12.17
C ALA A 1 -22.69 -0.49 13.55
N GLY A 2 -21.56 -0.72 14.22
CA GLY A 2 -21.24 -0.02 15.47
C GLY A 2 -20.86 1.41 15.15
N ALA A 3 -21.51 2.40 15.77
CA ALA A 3 -21.16 3.80 15.59
C ALA A 3 -20.00 4.14 16.53
N ILE A 4 -18.89 4.62 15.97
CA ILE A 4 -17.76 5.13 16.74
C ILE A 4 -18.11 6.56 17.13
N ALA A 5 -18.19 6.86 18.43
CA ALA A 5 -18.38 8.23 18.88
C ALA A 5 -17.08 9.02 18.63
N PRO A 6 -17.14 10.29 18.19
CA PRO A 6 -15.94 11.11 17.95
C PRO A 6 -15.00 11.16 19.17
N GLN A 7 -15.56 11.19 20.39
CA GLN A 7 -14.79 11.15 21.64
C GLN A 7 -14.00 9.84 21.84
N SER A 8 -14.51 8.69 21.38
CA SER A 8 -13.78 7.42 21.49
C SER A 8 -12.58 7.35 20.54
N LEU A 9 -12.62 8.11 19.44
CA LEU A 9 -11.55 8.17 18.48
C LEU A 9 -10.27 8.80 19.08
N GLU A 10 -10.43 9.74 20.02
CA GLU A 10 -9.31 10.42 20.68
C GLU A 10 -8.41 9.45 21.47
N HIS A 11 -8.99 8.37 22.00
CA HIS A 11 -8.25 7.32 22.71
C HIS A 11 -7.90 6.13 21.80
N LEU A 12 -8.75 5.84 20.82
CA LEU A 12 -8.56 4.73 19.90
C LEU A 12 -7.35 4.95 18.99
N LEU A 13 -7.18 6.15 18.43
CA LEU A 13 -6.07 6.43 17.51
C LEU A 13 -4.69 6.23 18.16
N PRO A 14 -4.41 6.82 19.34
CA PRO A 14 -3.17 6.54 20.06
C PRO A 14 -2.96 5.05 20.34
N SER A 15 -4.01 4.33 20.74
CA SER A 15 -3.91 2.89 21.01
C SER A 15 -3.54 2.10 19.75
N ILE A 16 -4.06 2.48 18.58
CA ILE A 16 -3.67 1.88 17.30
C ILE A 16 -2.22 2.21 16.96
N HIS A 17 -1.78 3.45 17.21
CA HIS A 17 -0.39 3.88 17.00
C HIS A 17 0.59 3.06 17.84
N ASP A 18 0.26 2.78 19.10
CA ASP A 18 1.04 1.90 19.97
C ASP A 18 1.11 0.47 19.38
N CYS A 19 0.00 -0.06 18.87
CA CYS A 19 -0.05 -1.37 18.24
C CYS A 19 0.81 -1.46 16.95
N LEU A 20 0.99 -0.36 16.21
CA LEU A 20 1.91 -0.32 15.06
C LEU A 20 3.37 -0.47 15.48
N SER A 21 3.70 -0.15 16.73
CA SER A 21 5.04 -0.31 17.32
C SER A 21 5.23 -1.65 18.05
N SER A 22 4.22 -2.53 18.02
CA SER A 22 4.28 -3.84 18.68
C SER A 22 5.36 -4.74 18.07
N ASN A 23 5.99 -5.57 18.91
CA ASN A 23 6.97 -6.56 18.45
C ASN A 23 6.32 -7.73 17.69
N ASP A 24 5.02 -7.95 17.89
CA ASP A 24 4.24 -8.99 17.22
C ASP A 24 3.74 -8.52 15.85
N TRP A 25 4.07 -9.29 14.81
CA TRP A 25 3.74 -8.91 13.43
C TRP A 25 2.23 -8.95 13.17
N ALA A 26 1.50 -9.86 13.83
CA ALA A 26 0.06 -9.98 13.65
C ALA A 26 -0.67 -8.76 14.25
N THR A 27 -0.20 -8.26 15.39
CA THR A 27 -0.67 -7.01 16.03
C THR A 27 -0.43 -5.81 15.12
N ARG A 28 0.76 -5.66 14.55
CA ARG A 28 1.06 -4.56 13.60
C ARG A 28 0.18 -4.62 12.35
N LYS A 29 -0.03 -5.82 11.80
CA LYS A 29 -0.93 -6.05 10.67
C LYS A 29 -2.36 -5.65 11.01
N ALA A 30 -2.90 -6.14 12.12
CA ALA A 30 -4.26 -5.82 12.55
C ALA A 30 -4.45 -4.32 12.80
N ALA A 31 -3.44 -3.64 13.36
CA ALA A 31 -3.44 -2.19 13.52
C ALA A 31 -3.52 -1.47 12.17
N ALA A 32 -2.70 -1.86 11.19
CA ALA A 32 -2.75 -1.31 9.84
C ALA A 32 -4.10 -1.56 9.14
N GLU A 33 -4.66 -2.77 9.24
CA GLU A 33 -5.97 -3.13 8.69
C GLU A 33 -7.12 -2.34 9.36
N THR A 34 -6.98 -2.06 10.65
CA THR A 34 -7.92 -1.19 11.39
C THR A 34 -7.86 0.24 10.86
N LEU A 35 -6.66 0.77 10.58
CA LEU A 35 -6.50 2.08 9.94
C LEU A 35 -7.09 2.12 8.53
N CYS A 36 -6.96 1.04 7.74
CA CYS A 36 -7.64 0.94 6.44
C CYS A 36 -9.15 1.00 6.61
N SER A 37 -9.71 0.20 7.52
CA SER A 37 -11.15 0.15 7.78
C SER A 37 -11.70 1.51 8.23
N LEU A 38 -10.96 2.21 9.10
CA LEU A 38 -11.33 3.54 9.56
C LEU A 38 -11.33 4.56 8.42
N ALA A 39 -10.33 4.52 7.54
CA ALA A 39 -10.26 5.38 6.37
C ALA A 39 -11.39 5.11 5.35
N LEU A 40 -11.81 3.85 5.18
CA LEU A 40 -12.87 3.49 4.24
C LEU A 40 -14.27 3.81 4.76
N HIS A 41 -14.52 3.57 6.05
CA HIS A 41 -15.87 3.62 6.62
C HIS A 41 -16.14 4.84 7.49
N SER A 42 -15.11 5.55 7.93
CA SER A 42 -15.23 6.63 8.91
C SER A 42 -14.27 7.79 8.61
N SER A 43 -13.94 8.00 7.33
CA SER A 43 -13.05 9.08 6.88
C SER A 43 -13.43 10.45 7.41
N SER A 44 -14.73 10.76 7.50
CA SER A 44 -15.25 12.03 8.01
C SER A 44 -14.91 12.31 9.48
N LEU A 45 -14.59 11.27 10.27
CA LEU A 45 -14.22 11.42 11.68
C LEU A 45 -12.72 11.68 11.86
N ILE A 46 -11.91 11.35 10.86
CA ILE A 46 -10.44 11.38 10.94
C ILE A 46 -9.80 12.47 10.08
N THR A 47 -10.57 13.25 9.31
CA THR A 47 -10.07 14.30 8.41
C THR A 47 -9.06 15.24 9.07
N ASP A 48 -9.34 15.66 10.30
CA ASP A 48 -8.54 16.63 11.05
C ASP A 48 -7.35 15.99 11.81
N LYS A 49 -7.22 14.66 11.77
CA LYS A 49 -6.23 13.88 12.53
C LYS A 49 -5.36 13.00 11.65
N THR A 50 -5.30 13.30 10.35
CA THR A 50 -4.56 12.51 9.37
C THR A 50 -3.04 12.65 9.47
N ALA A 51 -2.53 13.86 9.71
CA ALA A 51 -1.10 14.16 9.70
C ALA A 51 -0.22 13.25 10.59
N PRO A 52 -0.48 13.07 11.91
CA PRO A 52 0.35 12.21 12.75
C PRO A 52 0.31 10.74 12.31
N THR A 53 -0.85 10.25 11.88
CA THR A 53 -0.98 8.87 11.40
C THR A 53 -0.24 8.66 10.08
N VAL A 54 -0.30 9.62 9.14
CA VAL A 54 0.45 9.54 7.88
C VAL A 54 1.95 9.50 8.16
N ALA A 55 2.46 10.39 9.02
CA ALA A 55 3.88 10.41 9.40
C ALA A 55 4.31 9.07 10.02
N LEU A 56 3.51 8.49 10.92
CA LEU A 56 3.81 7.20 11.52
C LEU A 56 3.87 6.08 10.46
N LEU A 57 2.88 6.01 9.57
CA LEU A 57 2.84 5.02 8.49
C LEU A 57 4.06 5.15 7.54
N GLU A 58 4.54 6.37 7.29
CA GLU A 58 5.76 6.60 6.51
C GLU A 58 7.03 6.11 7.21
N THR A 59 7.05 6.00 8.54
CA THR A 59 8.17 5.40 9.27
C THR A 59 8.10 3.87 9.30
N CYS A 60 6.89 3.30 9.26
CA CYS A 60 6.66 1.86 9.46
C CYS A 60 6.73 1.00 8.17
N TRP A 61 6.92 1.61 6.99
CA TRP A 61 6.91 0.88 5.70
C TRP A 61 8.07 -0.11 5.50
N CYS A 62 9.16 0.01 6.28
CA CYS A 62 10.34 -0.86 6.22
C CYS A 62 10.23 -2.16 7.05
N ASP A 63 9.03 -2.68 7.28
CA ASP A 63 8.84 -3.92 8.06
C ASP A 63 9.47 -5.14 7.36
N LYS A 64 10.06 -6.05 8.13
CA LYS A 64 10.64 -7.29 7.58
C LYS A 64 9.57 -8.28 7.10
N ILE A 65 8.33 -8.13 7.57
CA ILE A 65 7.22 -9.03 7.31
C ILE A 65 6.39 -8.50 6.14
N LYS A 66 6.33 -9.26 5.04
CA LYS A 66 5.59 -8.91 3.82
C LYS A 66 4.12 -8.52 4.06
N PRO A 67 3.30 -9.32 4.76
CA PRO A 67 1.90 -8.96 4.95
C PRO A 67 1.71 -7.69 5.80
N VAL A 68 2.64 -7.36 6.71
CA VAL A 68 2.59 -6.08 7.44
C VAL A 68 2.86 -4.92 6.48
N ARG A 69 3.90 -5.02 5.63
CA ARG A 69 4.21 -3.97 4.65
C ARG A 69 3.07 -3.70 3.69
N GLU A 70 2.41 -4.74 3.19
CA GLU A 70 1.27 -4.61 2.28
C GLU A 70 0.13 -3.83 2.94
N SER A 71 -0.28 -4.23 4.15
CA SER A 71 -1.32 -3.52 4.91
C SER A 71 -0.92 -2.08 5.27
N MET A 72 0.34 -1.84 5.65
CA MET A 72 0.85 -0.50 5.95
C MET A 72 0.85 0.42 4.71
N THR A 73 1.21 -0.14 3.55
CA THR A 73 1.22 0.59 2.27
C THR A 73 -0.20 0.98 1.87
N GLU A 74 -1.15 0.06 1.98
CA GLU A 74 -2.57 0.32 1.71
C GLU A 74 -3.12 1.39 2.66
N ALA A 75 -2.85 1.27 3.96
CA ALA A 75 -3.23 2.27 4.95
C ALA A 75 -2.66 3.64 4.59
N LEU A 76 -1.37 3.72 4.25
CA LEU A 76 -0.70 4.97 3.90
C LEU A 76 -1.37 5.66 2.71
N GLN A 77 -1.73 4.91 1.66
CA GLN A 77 -2.40 5.45 0.48
C GLN A 77 -3.79 6.00 0.81
N LEU A 78 -4.58 5.26 1.59
CA LEU A 78 -5.91 5.69 2.02
C LEU A 78 -5.85 6.95 2.87
N TRP A 79 -4.93 7.00 3.83
CA TRP A 79 -4.76 8.12 4.74
C TRP A 79 -4.23 9.38 4.04
N LYS A 80 -3.31 9.23 3.09
CA LYS A 80 -2.86 10.35 2.23
C LYS A 80 -3.99 10.91 1.38
N LYS A 81 -4.86 10.06 0.83
CA LYS A 81 -6.04 10.48 0.06
C LYS A 81 -7.01 11.32 0.90
N ILE A 82 -7.16 11.01 2.19
CA ILE A 82 -8.01 11.78 3.11
C ILE A 82 -7.34 13.12 3.45
N ALA A 83 -6.03 13.10 3.77
CA ALA A 83 -5.27 14.31 4.08
C ALA A 83 -5.28 15.33 2.91
N GLY A 84 -5.15 14.85 1.68
CA GLY A 84 -5.19 15.68 0.47
C GLY A 84 -6.60 16.09 0.02
N LYS A 85 -7.67 15.55 0.61
CA LYS A 85 -9.05 15.94 0.26
C LYS A 85 -9.45 17.30 0.86
N GLY A 86 -8.67 17.81 1.81
CA GLY A 86 -8.88 19.09 2.49
C GLY A 86 -8.44 20.33 1.69
N ASP A 87 -7.69 20.15 0.60
CA ASP A 87 -7.30 21.23 -0.30
C ASP A 87 -7.56 20.77 -1.74
N GLY A 88 -8.36 21.52 -2.49
CA GLY A 88 -8.92 21.08 -3.77
C GLY A 88 -7.87 20.74 -4.83
N SER A 89 -7.46 19.48 -4.90
CA SER A 89 -6.80 18.92 -6.07
C SER A 89 -7.28 17.49 -6.30
N SER A 90 -8.31 17.38 -7.13
CA SER A 90 -8.59 16.15 -7.87
C SER A 90 -7.36 15.81 -8.71
N HIS A 91 -6.61 14.77 -8.33
CA HIS A 91 -5.83 14.07 -9.34
C HIS A 91 -6.71 12.99 -9.95
N ASP A 92 -7.17 13.37 -11.13
CA ASP A 92 -7.80 12.62 -12.19
C ASP A 92 -7.16 11.22 -12.42
N SER A 93 -8.06 10.25 -12.54
CA SER A 93 -8.05 9.11 -13.46
C SER A 93 -6.72 8.43 -13.83
N LYS A 94 -6.56 7.17 -13.41
CA LYS A 94 -5.95 6.15 -14.28
C LYS A 94 -6.89 4.95 -14.40
N PRO A 95 -7.67 4.84 -15.49
CA PRO A 95 -8.44 3.64 -15.75
C PRO A 95 -7.50 2.51 -16.16
N LEU A 96 -7.68 1.36 -15.52
CA LEU A 96 -7.33 0.05 -16.08
C LEU A 96 -8.27 -0.22 -17.26
N SER A 97 -7.72 -0.36 -18.47
CA SER A 97 -8.35 -1.02 -19.64
C SER A 97 -7.23 -1.26 -20.66
N SER A 98 -6.66 -2.46 -20.79
CA SER A 98 -7.13 -3.64 -21.55
C SER A 98 -6.83 -3.58 -23.05
N ASP A 99 -6.44 -4.73 -23.60
CA ASP A 99 -6.26 -5.11 -25.02
C ASP A 99 -4.89 -4.76 -25.64
N GLY A 100 -4.08 -5.67 -26.22
CA GLY A 100 -4.41 -6.87 -26.98
C GLY A 100 -4.00 -6.62 -28.45
N GLY A 101 -2.76 -6.94 -28.85
CA GLY A 101 -2.35 -6.76 -30.26
C GLY A 101 -0.87 -7.05 -30.54
N ASN A 102 -0.58 -8.28 -30.96
CA ASN A 102 0.55 -8.65 -31.83
C ASN A 102 -0.02 -8.77 -33.25
N PRO A 103 0.63 -8.28 -34.33
CA PRO A 103 1.67 -9.07 -35.02
C PRO A 103 2.84 -8.28 -35.64
N GLU A 104 3.97 -8.98 -35.76
CA GLU A 104 4.98 -8.96 -36.83
C GLU A 104 5.30 -7.67 -37.63
N SER A 105 6.59 -7.32 -37.65
CA SER A 105 7.31 -7.10 -38.92
C SER A 105 8.81 -7.33 -38.77
N ALA A 106 9.27 -8.46 -39.29
CA ALA A 106 10.39 -8.64 -40.23
C ALA A 106 11.76 -7.96 -39.93
N VAL A 107 12.94 -8.52 -40.23
CA VAL A 107 13.49 -9.83 -40.63
C VAL A 107 14.99 -9.55 -40.92
N LEU A 108 15.82 -10.59 -40.90
CA LEU A 108 17.20 -10.73 -41.42
C LEU A 108 18.31 -10.58 -40.38
N SER A 109 18.88 -11.69 -39.91
CA SER A 109 20.01 -12.47 -40.50
C SER A 109 21.29 -12.09 -39.74
N GLU A 110 22.17 -12.97 -39.29
CA GLU A 110 22.78 -14.09 -39.98
C GLU A 110 23.53 -15.01 -38.98
N SER A 111 23.76 -16.23 -39.45
CA SER A 111 24.39 -17.44 -38.91
C SER A 111 25.67 -17.33 -38.07
N SER A 112 25.87 -18.29 -37.15
CA SER A 112 26.90 -19.35 -37.34
C SER A 112 26.85 -20.41 -36.23
N ASP A 113 26.50 -21.63 -36.66
CA ASP A 113 26.77 -22.89 -35.99
C ASP A 113 28.28 -23.10 -35.76
N LEU A 114 28.71 -23.35 -34.53
CA LEU A 114 29.88 -24.19 -34.27
C LEU A 114 29.66 -25.11 -33.07
N LYS A 115 29.31 -26.35 -33.42
CA LYS A 115 29.53 -27.58 -32.65
C LYS A 115 31.01 -27.65 -32.22
N LYS A 116 31.28 -27.77 -30.92
CA LYS A 116 32.53 -28.36 -30.43
C LYS A 116 32.24 -29.36 -29.32
N ALA A 117 32.38 -30.62 -29.69
CA ALA A 117 32.61 -31.72 -28.77
C ALA A 117 34.00 -31.56 -28.13
N ASN A 118 34.13 -31.89 -26.85
CA ASN A 118 35.36 -32.48 -26.33
C ASN A 118 35.02 -33.70 -25.48
N SER A 119 35.63 -34.82 -25.86
CA SER A 119 35.91 -35.98 -25.01
C SER A 119 37.21 -35.74 -24.24
N ASP A 120 37.48 -36.70 -23.35
CA ASP A 120 38.63 -36.90 -22.44
C ASP A 120 38.50 -36.15 -21.11
N GLU A 121 38.39 -36.84 -19.97
CA GLU A 121 38.99 -38.12 -19.54
C GLU A 121 38.03 -38.96 -18.68
#